data_AF-A0A0D8CDG2-F1
#
_entry.id   AF-A0A0D8CDG2-F1
#
_cell.length_a   1.000
_cell.length_b   1.000
_cell.length_c   1.000
_cell.angle_alpha   90.00
_cell.angle_beta   90.00
_cell.angle_gamma   90.00
#
_symmetry.space_group_name_H-M   'P 1'
#
loop_
_entity.id
_entity.type
_entity.pdbx_description
1 polymer ?
#
loop_
_entity_poly.entity_id
_entity_poly.type
_entity_poly.pdbx_seq_one_letter_code
_entity_poly.pdbx_strand_id
1 'polypeptide(L)'
;MPDRAKSSDGGDMTFSILIQFMRRSFLIGAITLLAACSQKAETLKLSVTQFGSATEQAFDHYDAAYSTQFAPFPKSDSAKQRAFVANIEAFTGKVTAANIDTLLDPDAVKIDPDVARQWQDTLKDLRSQYQQFVAIFDNIEAGSALGASAVTQSGPILEKLRKQLATISTDFAKTPPQFVTRRGTLIAELNQIKTQEHNNPEAEKLLVQAWWQRWNDLIADESAMQADTLRAFVTALALGNKLQGQIDNYAKLDMVSLIAAVEDGIKLADQIGKLSPAELATQGTALLETATN
;
A
#
# COMPACT_ATOMS: atom_id res chain seq x y z
N MET A 1 7.90 -18.58 46.47
CA MET A 1 8.28 -17.17 46.72
C MET A 1 9.32 -16.78 45.69
N PRO A 2 9.20 -15.60 45.07
CA PRO A 2 9.22 -15.51 43.61
C PRO A 2 10.39 -14.69 43.06
N ASP A 3 10.73 -14.92 41.79
CA ASP A 3 11.08 -13.82 40.90
C ASP A 3 10.39 -14.02 39.54
N ARG A 4 9.45 -13.10 39.28
CA ARG A 4 8.67 -12.97 38.04
C ARG A 4 9.42 -12.00 37.15
N ALA A 5 9.99 -12.47 36.05
CA ALA A 5 10.25 -11.62 34.89
C ALA A 5 9.05 -11.73 33.93
N LYS A 6 8.14 -10.75 34.00
CA LYS A 6 7.17 -10.48 32.94
C LYS A 6 7.96 -9.92 31.75
N SER A 7 8.13 -10.70 30.69
CA SER A 7 8.48 -10.14 29.39
C SER A 7 7.20 -9.62 28.75
N SER A 8 7.13 -8.30 28.65
CA SER A 8 6.12 -7.54 27.94
C SER A 8 6.40 -7.70 26.45
N ASP A 9 5.52 -8.42 25.75
CA ASP A 9 5.59 -8.56 24.29
C ASP A 9 4.21 -8.28 23.67
N GLY A 10 3.75 -7.05 23.94
CA GLY A 10 2.55 -6.46 23.36
C GLY A 10 2.78 -5.02 22.87
N GLY A 11 4.03 -4.58 22.81
CA GLY A 11 4.41 -3.20 22.49
C GLY A 11 4.64 -2.91 21.01
N ASP A 12 4.99 -3.92 20.20
CA ASP A 12 5.54 -3.64 18.87
C ASP A 12 4.49 -3.49 17.76
N MET A 13 3.28 -4.04 17.91
CA MET A 13 2.19 -3.83 16.94
C MET A 13 1.38 -2.54 17.18
N THR A 14 1.50 -1.90 18.35
CA THR A 14 0.78 -0.65 18.64
C THR A 14 1.58 0.59 18.27
N PHE A 15 2.92 0.51 18.23
CA PHE A 15 3.77 1.65 17.85
C PHE A 15 3.68 2.00 16.36
N SER A 16 3.51 1.02 15.47
CA SER A 16 3.43 1.27 14.02
C SER A 16 2.11 1.94 13.61
N ILE A 17 1.02 1.65 14.33
CA ILE A 17 -0.29 2.27 14.11
C ILE A 17 -0.31 3.69 14.69
N LEU A 18 0.31 3.92 15.87
CA LEU A 18 0.42 5.27 16.45
C LEU A 18 1.26 6.23 15.58
N ILE A 19 2.31 5.74 14.92
CA ILE A 19 3.13 6.53 13.99
C ILE A 19 2.35 6.84 12.70
N GLN A 20 1.50 5.92 12.23
CA GLN A 20 0.60 6.18 11.09
C GLN A 20 -0.51 7.20 11.43
N PHE A 21 -1.05 7.17 12.65
CA PHE A 21 -2.02 8.19 13.09
C PHE A 21 -1.38 9.56 13.36
N MET A 22 -0.13 9.60 13.84
CA MET A 22 0.61 10.85 14.02
C MET A 22 0.98 11.52 12.68
N ARG A 23 1.16 10.76 11.60
CA ARG A 23 1.35 11.30 10.24
C ARG A 23 0.10 11.98 9.67
N ARG A 24 -1.10 11.71 10.21
CA ARG A 24 -2.36 12.34 9.78
C ARG A 24 -2.70 13.66 10.48
N SER A 25 -1.96 14.09 11.50
CA SER A 25 -2.41 15.18 12.38
C SER A 25 -1.41 16.31 12.66
N PHE A 26 -0.34 16.47 11.87
CA PHE A 26 0.60 17.56 12.12
C PHE A 26 0.99 18.28 10.83
N LEU A 27 0.22 19.30 10.43
CA LEU A 27 0.66 20.29 9.42
C LEU A 27 -0.19 21.58 9.43
N ILE A 28 -0.55 22.09 10.62
CA ILE A 28 -1.06 23.46 10.75
C ILE A 28 -0.37 24.11 11.94
N GLY A 29 0.77 24.75 11.67
CA GLY A 29 1.52 25.50 12.67
C GLY A 29 2.49 26.47 12.01
N ALA A 30 2.18 27.76 12.16
CA ALA A 30 2.97 28.95 11.79
C ALA A 30 2.97 29.38 10.31
N ILE A 31 1.97 30.17 9.92
CA ILE A 31 2.12 31.19 8.87
C ILE A 31 2.10 32.56 9.57
N THR A 32 3.27 33.07 9.97
CA THR A 32 3.43 34.48 10.38
C THR A 32 4.12 35.27 9.29
N LEU A 33 3.47 36.39 8.91
CA LEU A 33 3.91 37.48 8.02
C LEU A 33 4.95 37.11 6.94
N LEU A 34 4.45 36.68 5.80
CA LEU A 34 5.18 36.76 4.53
C LEU A 34 4.33 37.57 3.55
N ALA A 35 4.95 38.20 2.54
CA ALA A 35 4.21 38.90 1.48
C ALA A 35 3.09 38.00 0.91
N ALA A 36 1.94 38.54 0.54
CA ALA A 36 0.75 37.75 0.18
C ALA A 36 1.00 36.65 -0.88
N CYS A 37 1.96 36.87 -1.80
CA CYS A 37 2.37 35.86 -2.79
C CYS A 37 3.19 34.70 -2.20
N SER A 38 4.01 34.97 -1.18
CA SER A 38 4.75 33.93 -0.45
C SER A 38 3.81 33.02 0.35
N GLN A 39 2.85 33.61 1.05
CA GLN A 39 1.89 32.84 1.86
C GLN A 39 0.99 31.95 0.97
N LYS A 40 0.68 32.42 -0.24
CA LYS A 40 -0.07 31.67 -1.26
C LYS A 40 0.70 30.43 -1.76
N ALA A 41 1.99 30.58 -2.07
CA ALA A 41 2.84 29.46 -2.48
C ALA A 41 3.02 28.44 -1.34
N GLU A 42 3.25 28.92 -0.12
CA GLU A 42 3.35 28.07 1.07
C GLU A 42 2.04 27.31 1.36
N THR A 43 0.89 27.94 1.11
CA THR A 43 -0.39 27.25 1.27
C THR A 43 -0.59 26.18 0.21
N LEU A 44 -0.19 26.43 -1.05
CA LEU A 44 -0.24 25.42 -2.11
C LEU A 44 0.66 24.21 -1.80
N LYS A 45 1.82 24.45 -1.18
CA LYS A 45 2.75 23.40 -0.71
C LYS A 45 2.08 22.41 0.23
N LEU A 46 1.07 22.81 1.01
CA LEU A 46 0.30 21.88 1.83
C LEU A 46 -0.47 20.87 0.98
N SER A 47 -1.13 21.30 -0.10
CA SER A 47 -1.81 20.39 -1.04
C SER A 47 -0.82 19.51 -1.81
N VAL A 48 0.35 20.03 -2.17
CA VAL A 48 1.45 19.24 -2.74
C VAL A 48 1.89 18.15 -1.77
N THR A 49 2.03 18.49 -0.49
CA THR A 49 2.43 17.54 0.57
C THR A 49 1.37 16.49 0.83
N GLN A 50 0.08 16.87 0.80
CA GLN A 50 -1.04 15.92 0.88
C GLN A 50 -1.01 14.90 -0.27
N PHE A 51 -0.84 15.38 -1.50
CA PHE A 51 -0.72 14.53 -2.68
C PHE A 51 0.52 13.61 -2.61
N GLY A 52 1.68 14.15 -2.26
CA GLY A 52 2.91 13.38 -2.09
C GLY A 52 2.78 12.30 -1.03
N SER A 53 2.21 12.63 0.14
CA SER A 53 2.00 11.67 1.23
C SER A 53 1.01 10.57 0.84
N ALA A 54 -0.08 10.91 0.14
CA ALA A 54 -1.04 9.93 -0.34
C ALA A 54 -0.43 9.00 -1.40
N THR A 55 0.46 9.52 -2.25
CA THR A 55 1.14 8.71 -3.26
C THR A 55 2.13 7.74 -2.64
N GLU A 56 2.92 8.18 -1.65
CA GLU A 56 3.81 7.29 -0.89
C GLU A 56 3.00 6.16 -0.22
N GLN A 57 1.86 6.51 0.39
CA GLN A 57 0.96 5.50 0.95
C GLN A 57 0.46 4.51 -0.12
N ALA A 58 0.08 4.99 -1.31
CA ALA A 58 -0.34 4.12 -2.40
C ALA A 58 0.77 3.15 -2.82
N PHE A 59 2.02 3.61 -2.91
CA PHE A 59 3.16 2.75 -3.22
C PHE A 59 3.52 1.78 -2.11
N ASP A 60 3.36 2.16 -0.84
CA ASP A 60 3.54 1.24 0.29
C ASP A 60 2.52 0.10 0.24
N HIS A 61 1.24 0.40 -0.04
CA HIS A 61 0.22 -0.64 -0.22
C HIS A 61 0.48 -1.50 -1.46
N TYR A 62 0.96 -0.90 -2.55
CA TYR A 62 1.29 -1.65 -3.77
C TYR A 62 2.45 -2.63 -3.55
N ASP A 63 3.48 -2.19 -2.83
CA ASP A 63 4.61 -3.05 -2.44
C ASP A 63 4.19 -4.16 -1.48
N ALA A 64 3.33 -3.84 -0.50
CA ALA A 64 2.78 -4.82 0.41
C ALA A 64 1.92 -5.87 -0.32
N ALA A 65 1.10 -5.45 -1.28
CA ALA A 65 0.30 -6.36 -2.10
C ALA A 65 1.17 -7.30 -2.94
N TYR A 66 2.20 -6.76 -3.59
CA TYR A 66 3.20 -7.54 -4.33
C TYR A 66 3.94 -8.54 -3.43
N SER A 67 4.42 -8.09 -2.26
CA SER A 67 5.16 -8.94 -1.34
C SER A 67 4.28 -10.05 -0.76
N THR A 68 3.03 -9.74 -0.44
CA THR A 68 2.09 -10.70 0.16
C THR A 68 1.63 -11.77 -0.82
N GLN A 69 1.64 -11.49 -2.14
CA GLN A 69 1.37 -12.48 -3.19
C GLN A 69 2.20 -13.75 -3.02
N PHE A 70 3.46 -13.61 -2.59
CA PHE A 70 4.41 -14.70 -2.46
C PHE A 70 4.63 -15.15 -1.01
N ALA A 71 4.04 -14.48 -0.04
CA ALA A 71 4.20 -14.82 1.37
C ALA A 71 3.38 -16.07 1.74
N PRO A 72 3.96 -17.03 2.48
CA PRO A 72 3.21 -18.18 3.01
C PRO A 72 2.19 -17.73 4.07
N PHE A 73 1.37 -18.67 4.55
CA PHE A 73 0.53 -18.41 5.73
C PHE A 73 1.43 -18.08 6.94
N PRO A 74 1.10 -17.03 7.73
CA PRO A 74 1.82 -16.77 8.97
C PRO A 74 1.75 -17.98 9.91
N LYS A 75 2.91 -18.45 10.36
CA LYS A 75 3.06 -19.56 11.31
C LYS A 75 3.59 -19.02 12.64
N SER A 76 3.04 -19.51 13.76
CA SER A 76 3.67 -19.28 15.08
C SER A 76 5.04 -19.95 15.14
N ASP A 77 5.93 -19.50 16.03
CA ASP A 77 7.26 -20.11 16.15
C ASP A 77 7.18 -21.59 16.53
N SER A 78 6.21 -21.96 17.38
CA SER A 78 5.90 -23.35 17.70
C SER A 78 5.40 -24.17 16.50
N ALA A 79 4.70 -23.54 15.55
CA ALA A 79 4.26 -24.21 14.32
C ALA A 79 5.43 -24.35 13.32
N LYS A 80 6.29 -23.33 13.19
CA LYS A 80 7.52 -23.40 12.39
C LYS A 80 8.44 -24.51 12.89
N GLN A 81 8.68 -24.58 14.20
CA GLN A 81 9.51 -25.61 14.80
C GLN A 81 8.95 -27.01 14.55
N ARG A 82 7.64 -27.22 14.75
CA ARG A 82 7.00 -28.52 14.48
C ARG A 82 7.10 -28.92 13.00
N ALA A 83 6.89 -27.97 12.08
CA ALA A 83 7.04 -28.22 10.66
C ALA A 83 8.48 -28.61 10.31
N PHE A 84 9.48 -27.90 10.84
CA PHE A 84 10.89 -28.24 10.64
C PHE A 84 11.23 -29.64 11.15
N VAL A 85 10.78 -30.00 12.36
CA VAL A 85 11.01 -31.36 12.91
C VAL A 85 10.40 -32.43 12.01
N ALA A 86 9.14 -32.27 11.60
CA ALA A 86 8.48 -33.21 10.71
C ALA A 86 9.18 -33.31 9.34
N ASN A 87 9.65 -32.19 8.80
CA ASN A 87 10.39 -32.15 7.54
C ASN A 87 11.74 -32.88 7.66
N ILE A 88 12.46 -32.72 8.77
CA ILE A 88 13.71 -33.44 9.02
C ILE A 88 13.47 -34.94 9.19
N GLU A 89 12.41 -35.34 9.89
CA GLU A 89 12.04 -36.75 10.03
C GLU A 89 11.72 -37.41 8.68
N ALA A 90 11.09 -36.67 7.77
CA ALA A 90 10.76 -37.14 6.41
C ALA A 90 11.93 -37.02 5.42
N PHE A 91 12.94 -36.20 5.71
CA PHE A 91 14.03 -35.90 4.78
C PHE A 91 15.09 -37.02 4.77
N THR A 92 15.21 -37.70 3.64
CA THR A 92 16.14 -38.84 3.46
C THR A 92 17.53 -38.44 2.96
N GLY A 93 17.73 -37.17 2.63
CA GLY A 93 18.98 -36.64 2.08
C GLY A 93 19.97 -36.13 3.14
N LYS A 94 21.13 -35.63 2.68
CA LYS A 94 22.07 -34.91 3.54
C LYS A 94 21.62 -33.45 3.70
N VAL A 95 21.54 -32.97 4.93
CA VAL A 95 21.29 -31.55 5.21
C VAL A 95 22.50 -30.72 4.76
N THR A 96 22.24 -29.64 4.01
CA THR A 96 23.24 -28.74 3.45
C THR A 96 22.79 -27.30 3.63
N ALA A 97 23.73 -26.35 3.50
CA ALA A 97 23.38 -24.93 3.50
C ALA A 97 22.38 -24.56 2.40
N ALA A 98 22.34 -25.31 1.28
CA ALA A 98 21.44 -25.02 0.17
C ALA A 98 19.99 -25.48 0.40
N ASN A 99 19.75 -26.45 1.30
CA ASN A 99 18.42 -27.02 1.53
C ASN A 99 17.82 -26.70 2.92
N ILE A 100 18.61 -26.17 3.85
CA ILE A 100 18.13 -25.89 5.21
C ILE A 100 16.94 -24.92 5.23
N ASP A 101 16.95 -23.88 4.40
CA ASP A 101 15.85 -22.91 4.33
C ASP A 101 14.56 -23.56 3.80
N THR A 102 14.68 -24.46 2.83
CA THR A 102 13.54 -25.22 2.30
C THR A 102 13.01 -26.24 3.32
N LEU A 103 13.87 -26.79 4.18
CA LEU A 103 13.44 -27.67 5.28
C LEU A 103 12.76 -26.89 6.40
N LEU A 104 13.20 -25.64 6.64
CA LEU A 104 12.59 -24.73 7.61
C LEU A 104 11.22 -24.24 7.15
N ASP A 105 11.07 -23.90 5.87
CA ASP A 105 9.79 -23.50 5.30
C ASP A 105 9.66 -23.94 3.83
N PRO A 106 9.08 -25.13 3.58
CA PRO A 106 8.93 -25.65 2.21
C PRO A 106 7.90 -24.88 1.40
N ASP A 107 6.99 -24.16 2.07
CA ASP A 107 5.98 -23.32 1.43
C ASP A 107 6.52 -21.94 1.00
N ALA A 108 7.75 -21.58 1.40
CA ALA A 108 8.33 -20.30 1.03
C ALA A 108 8.63 -20.27 -0.47
N VAL A 109 7.83 -19.53 -1.23
CA VAL A 109 8.11 -19.26 -2.65
C VAL A 109 9.39 -18.44 -2.77
N LYS A 110 10.38 -18.99 -3.47
CA LYS A 110 11.59 -18.26 -3.84
C LYS A 110 11.29 -17.46 -5.10
N ILE A 111 10.95 -16.19 -4.92
CA ILE A 111 10.92 -15.24 -6.05
C ILE A 111 12.34 -15.17 -6.62
N ASP A 112 12.46 -15.16 -7.94
CA ASP A 112 13.74 -14.87 -8.59
C ASP A 112 14.29 -13.53 -8.05
N PRO A 113 15.49 -13.52 -7.45
CA PRO A 113 16.08 -12.31 -6.89
C PRO A 113 16.16 -11.13 -7.88
N ASP A 114 16.30 -11.42 -9.19
CA ASP A 114 16.35 -10.39 -10.21
C ASP A 114 14.97 -9.78 -10.46
N VAL A 115 13.90 -10.58 -10.40
CA VAL A 115 12.52 -10.08 -10.49
C VAL A 115 12.17 -9.23 -9.27
N ALA A 116 12.54 -9.68 -8.07
CA ALA A 116 12.33 -8.91 -6.85
C ALA A 116 13.10 -7.58 -6.87
N ARG A 117 14.33 -7.58 -7.42
CA ARG A 117 15.13 -6.36 -7.58
C ARG A 117 14.51 -5.40 -8.60
N GLN A 118 14.09 -5.89 -9.77
CA GLN A 118 13.43 -5.08 -10.78
C GLN A 118 12.16 -4.38 -10.25
N TRP A 119 11.38 -5.09 -9.44
CA TRP A 119 10.22 -4.53 -8.77
C TRP A 119 10.60 -3.38 -7.83
N GLN A 120 11.59 -3.60 -6.95
CA GLN A 120 12.04 -2.58 -6.00
C GLN A 120 12.67 -1.37 -6.70
N ASP A 121 13.42 -1.58 -7.78
CA ASP A 121 13.98 -0.51 -8.60
C ASP A 121 12.86 0.31 -9.27
N THR A 122 11.83 -0.35 -9.78
CA THR A 122 10.65 0.31 -10.36
C THR A 122 9.93 1.17 -9.33
N LEU A 123 9.64 0.64 -8.14
CA LEU A 123 9.00 1.40 -7.07
C LEU A 123 9.88 2.57 -6.59
N LYS A 124 11.18 2.38 -6.52
CA LYS A 124 12.13 3.43 -6.13
C LYS A 124 12.15 4.55 -7.16
N ASP A 125 12.17 4.22 -8.46
CA ASP A 125 12.10 5.21 -9.53
C ASP A 125 10.78 6.00 -9.48
N LEU A 126 9.65 5.31 -9.30
CA LEU A 126 8.34 5.94 -9.09
C LEU A 126 8.41 6.91 -7.91
N ARG A 127 8.76 6.45 -6.70
CA ARG A 127 8.89 7.31 -5.51
C ARG A 127 9.78 8.53 -5.79
N SER A 128 10.93 8.33 -6.45
CA SER A 128 11.83 9.42 -6.80
C SER A 128 11.16 10.47 -7.69
N GLN A 129 10.39 10.07 -8.71
CA GLN A 129 9.68 11.00 -9.59
C GLN A 129 8.69 11.90 -8.82
N TYR A 130 7.91 11.34 -7.88
CA TYR A 130 6.96 12.14 -7.07
C TYR A 130 7.68 13.00 -6.02
N GLN A 131 8.75 12.51 -5.41
CA GLN A 131 9.57 13.30 -4.49
C GLN A 131 10.23 14.48 -5.20
N GLN A 132 10.74 14.28 -6.42
CA GLN A 132 11.28 15.36 -7.26
C GLN A 132 10.21 16.41 -7.57
N PHE A 133 8.97 16.00 -7.85
CA PHE A 133 7.85 16.93 -8.02
C PHE A 133 7.57 17.74 -6.76
N VAL A 134 7.49 17.09 -5.59
CA VAL A 134 7.30 17.79 -4.29
C VAL A 134 8.43 18.78 -4.04
N ALA A 135 9.67 18.40 -4.33
CA ALA A 135 10.86 19.23 -4.14
C ALA A 135 10.89 20.50 -5.01
N ILE A 136 10.12 20.56 -6.12
CA ILE A 136 9.94 21.81 -6.88
C ILE A 136 9.39 22.90 -5.95
N PHE A 137 8.46 22.54 -5.06
CA PHE A 137 7.79 23.46 -4.16
C PHE A 137 8.56 23.74 -2.87
N ASP A 138 9.53 22.89 -2.51
CA ASP A 138 10.47 23.18 -1.42
C ASP A 138 11.43 24.32 -1.76
N ASN A 139 11.72 24.52 -3.05
CA ASN A 139 12.65 25.53 -3.55
C ASN A 139 11.95 26.82 -4.02
N ILE A 140 10.63 26.93 -3.87
CA ILE A 140 9.91 28.18 -4.16
C ILE A 140 10.17 29.15 -3.01
N GLU A 141 11.16 30.03 -3.18
CA GLU A 141 11.43 31.08 -2.20
C GLU A 141 10.19 31.96 -1.99
N ALA A 142 9.89 32.16 -0.70
CA ALA A 142 8.90 33.08 -0.17
C ALA A 142 8.96 34.47 -0.81
N GLY A 143 8.17 34.70 -1.86
CA GLY A 143 7.89 36.05 -2.40
C GLY A 143 8.57 36.42 -3.71
N SER A 144 9.25 35.49 -4.38
CA SER A 144 9.82 35.77 -5.71
C SER A 144 8.75 35.72 -6.81
N ALA A 145 8.85 36.60 -7.81
CA ALA A 145 8.07 36.51 -9.05
C ALA A 145 8.30 35.17 -9.80
N LEU A 146 9.39 34.47 -9.47
CA LEU A 146 9.74 33.14 -9.97
C LEU A 146 8.84 32.03 -9.41
N GLY A 147 8.24 32.23 -8.23
CA GLY A 147 7.37 31.23 -7.59
C GLY A 147 6.10 30.92 -8.40
N ALA A 148 5.46 31.93 -9.00
CA ALA A 148 4.30 31.68 -9.87
C ALA A 148 4.68 30.92 -11.14
N SER A 149 5.85 31.21 -11.73
CA SER A 149 6.34 30.47 -12.90
C SER A 149 6.68 29.03 -12.57
N ALA A 150 7.30 28.77 -11.41
CA ALA A 150 7.61 27.41 -10.96
C ALA A 150 6.33 26.60 -10.72
N VAL A 151 5.30 27.20 -10.10
CA VAL A 151 3.99 26.57 -9.94
C VAL A 151 3.39 26.21 -11.30
N THR A 152 3.32 27.14 -12.25
CA THR A 152 2.75 26.86 -13.58
C THR A 152 3.56 25.79 -14.34
N GLN A 153 4.89 25.83 -14.26
CA GLN A 153 5.76 24.83 -14.91
C GLN A 153 5.66 23.44 -14.28
N SER A 154 5.22 23.34 -13.01
CA SER A 154 4.97 22.05 -12.37
C SER A 154 3.71 21.34 -12.89
N GLY A 155 2.78 22.06 -13.52
CA GLY A 155 1.51 21.52 -14.00
C GLY A 155 1.66 20.33 -14.97
N PRO A 156 2.44 20.43 -16.06
CA PRO A 156 2.69 19.30 -16.96
C PRO A 156 3.38 18.11 -16.28
N ILE A 157 4.21 18.36 -15.25
CA ILE A 157 4.86 17.29 -14.48
C ILE A 157 3.80 16.54 -13.65
N LEU A 158 2.93 17.27 -12.95
CA LEU A 158 1.83 16.67 -12.20
C LEU A 158 0.88 15.87 -13.09
N GLU A 159 0.54 16.40 -14.26
CA GLU A 159 -0.32 15.71 -15.24
C GLU A 159 0.27 14.35 -15.63
N LYS A 160 1.57 14.30 -15.94
CA LYS A 160 2.28 13.05 -16.25
C LYS A 160 2.22 12.07 -15.07
N LEU A 161 2.54 12.54 -13.86
CA LEU A 161 2.52 11.72 -12.65
C LEU A 161 1.12 11.18 -12.35
N ARG A 162 0.07 11.96 -12.59
CA ARG A 162 -1.32 11.51 -12.45
C ARG A 162 -1.68 10.44 -13.47
N LYS A 163 -1.27 10.59 -14.74
CA LYS A 163 -1.48 9.57 -15.79
C LYS A 163 -0.80 8.24 -15.44
N GLN A 164 0.43 8.30 -14.91
CA GLN A 164 1.14 7.10 -14.44
C GLN A 164 0.39 6.43 -13.28
N LEU A 165 -0.02 7.20 -12.27
CA LEU A 165 -0.77 6.70 -11.12
C LEU A 165 -2.10 6.06 -11.55
N ALA A 166 -2.78 6.66 -12.52
CA ALA A 166 -4.07 6.19 -13.01
C ALA A 166 -3.91 4.87 -13.79
N THR A 167 -2.83 4.75 -14.58
CA THR A 167 -2.48 3.52 -15.28
C THR A 167 -2.23 2.39 -14.29
N ILE A 168 -1.36 2.61 -13.29
CA ILE A 168 -1.06 1.61 -12.24
C ILE A 168 -2.32 1.19 -11.49
N SER A 169 -3.13 2.16 -11.06
CA SER A 169 -4.41 1.90 -10.35
C SER A 169 -5.36 1.05 -11.20
N THR A 170 -5.45 1.33 -12.50
CA THR A 170 -6.32 0.60 -13.42
C THR A 170 -5.85 -0.83 -13.65
N ASP A 171 -4.54 -1.02 -13.86
CA ASP A 171 -3.96 -2.35 -14.03
C ASP A 171 -4.13 -3.18 -12.76
N PHE A 172 -3.94 -2.56 -11.59
CA PHE A 172 -4.23 -3.21 -10.32
C PHE A 172 -5.72 -3.57 -10.16
N ALA A 173 -6.64 -2.68 -10.56
CA ALA A 173 -8.08 -2.94 -10.47
C ALA A 173 -8.52 -4.10 -11.37
N LYS A 174 -7.97 -4.19 -12.59
CA LYS A 174 -8.30 -5.23 -13.57
C LYS A 174 -7.68 -6.58 -13.22
N THR A 175 -6.45 -6.56 -12.73
CA THR A 175 -5.66 -7.75 -12.42
C THR A 175 -5.05 -7.63 -11.03
N PRO A 176 -5.87 -7.67 -9.97
CA PRO A 176 -5.36 -7.59 -8.61
C PRO A 176 -4.49 -8.82 -8.29
N PRO A 177 -3.36 -8.65 -7.58
CA PRO A 177 -2.56 -9.78 -7.10
C PRO A 177 -3.39 -10.74 -6.26
N GLN A 178 -3.09 -12.03 -6.38
CA GLN A 178 -3.65 -13.10 -5.53
C GLN A 178 -2.55 -13.65 -4.64
N PHE A 179 -2.90 -14.28 -3.51
CA PHE A 179 -1.93 -14.92 -2.62
C PHE A 179 -1.51 -16.28 -3.17
N VAL A 180 -0.71 -16.26 -4.24
CA VAL A 180 -0.30 -17.43 -5.03
C VAL A 180 0.27 -18.55 -4.14
N THR A 181 1.16 -18.21 -3.20
CA THR A 181 1.74 -19.19 -2.27
C THR A 181 0.68 -19.85 -1.41
N ARG A 182 -0.18 -19.06 -0.77
CA ARG A 182 -1.23 -19.54 0.14
C ARG A 182 -2.27 -20.38 -0.60
N ARG A 183 -2.65 -19.97 -1.82
CA ARG A 183 -3.50 -20.77 -2.71
C ARG A 183 -2.87 -22.11 -3.03
N GLY A 184 -1.58 -22.13 -3.37
CA GLY A 184 -0.81 -23.35 -3.59
C GLY A 184 -0.85 -24.29 -2.39
N THR A 185 -0.62 -23.77 -1.18
CA THR A 185 -0.72 -24.54 0.07
C THR A 185 -2.12 -25.14 0.25
N LEU A 186 -3.19 -24.35 0.10
CA LEU A 186 -4.56 -24.87 0.22
C LEU A 186 -4.88 -25.93 -0.86
N ILE A 187 -4.43 -25.74 -2.10
CA ILE A 187 -4.63 -26.74 -3.16
C ILE A 187 -3.91 -28.05 -2.82
N ALA A 188 -2.68 -27.98 -2.32
CA ALA A 188 -1.93 -29.15 -1.87
C ALA A 188 -2.62 -29.86 -0.70
N GLU A 189 -3.10 -29.10 0.30
CA GLU A 189 -3.87 -29.64 1.43
C GLU A 189 -5.13 -30.37 0.96
N LEU A 190 -5.89 -29.80 0.01
CA LEU A 190 -7.09 -30.45 -0.53
C LEU A 190 -6.75 -31.75 -1.26
N ASN A 191 -5.68 -31.76 -2.06
CA ASN A 191 -5.21 -32.96 -2.74
C ASN A 191 -4.77 -34.04 -1.74
N GLN A 192 -4.16 -33.66 -0.62
CA GLN A 192 -3.81 -34.59 0.46
C GLN A 192 -5.07 -35.18 1.10
N ILE A 193 -6.07 -34.35 1.42
CA ILE A 193 -7.36 -34.84 1.93
C ILE A 193 -7.97 -35.85 0.95
N LYS A 194 -7.96 -35.58 -0.36
CA LYS A 194 -8.56 -36.49 -1.35
C LYS A 194 -7.80 -37.79 -1.59
N THR A 195 -6.51 -37.85 -1.26
CA THR A 195 -5.64 -39.01 -1.58
C THR A 195 -5.35 -39.90 -0.38
N GLN A 196 -5.55 -39.41 0.84
CA GLN A 196 -5.43 -40.21 2.05
C GLN A 196 -6.62 -41.17 2.21
N GLU A 197 -6.33 -42.42 2.60
CA GLU A 197 -7.38 -43.33 3.06
C GLU A 197 -7.96 -42.81 4.38
N HIS A 198 -9.23 -42.40 4.33
CA HIS A 198 -9.98 -42.02 5.52
C HIS A 198 -10.78 -43.21 6.02
N ASN A 199 -10.44 -43.70 7.21
CA ASN A 199 -11.18 -44.79 7.87
C ASN A 199 -12.60 -44.35 8.32
N ASN A 200 -12.94 -43.07 8.17
CA ASN A 200 -14.22 -42.49 8.58
C ASN A 200 -14.66 -41.39 7.58
N PRO A 201 -15.74 -41.61 6.81
CA PRO A 201 -16.28 -40.61 5.87
C PRO A 201 -16.70 -39.28 6.52
N GLU A 202 -17.14 -39.29 7.78
CA GLU A 202 -17.49 -38.05 8.49
C GLU A 202 -16.25 -37.22 8.84
N ALA A 203 -15.10 -37.88 9.08
CA ALA A 203 -13.84 -37.17 9.31
C ALA A 203 -13.36 -36.46 8.03
N GLU A 204 -13.45 -37.12 6.88
CA GLU A 204 -13.14 -36.52 5.57
C GLU A 204 -14.03 -35.30 5.30
N LYS A 205 -15.35 -35.42 5.52
CA LYS A 205 -16.30 -34.33 5.35
C LYS A 205 -15.96 -33.12 6.22
N LEU A 206 -15.58 -33.33 7.49
CA LEU A 206 -15.16 -32.26 8.38
C LEU A 206 -13.87 -31.57 7.90
N LEU A 207 -12.90 -32.33 7.40
CA LEU A 207 -11.67 -31.78 6.81
C LEU A 207 -11.96 -30.91 5.59
N VAL A 208 -12.85 -31.36 4.69
CA VAL A 208 -13.26 -30.58 3.51
C VAL A 208 -14.01 -29.32 3.91
N GLN A 209 -14.88 -29.38 4.94
CA GLN A 209 -15.58 -28.19 5.45
C GLN A 209 -14.61 -27.17 6.07
N ALA A 210 -13.63 -27.63 6.86
CA ALA A 210 -12.60 -26.77 7.42
C ALA A 210 -11.73 -26.14 6.33
N TRP A 211 -11.37 -26.92 5.30
CA TRP A 211 -10.66 -26.41 4.12
C TRP A 211 -11.47 -25.34 3.39
N TRP A 212 -12.77 -25.57 3.16
CA TRP A 212 -13.65 -24.61 2.50
C TRP A 212 -13.72 -23.28 3.25
N GLN A 213 -13.77 -23.32 4.59
CA GLN A 213 -13.72 -22.10 5.40
C GLN A 213 -12.40 -21.33 5.18
N ARG A 214 -11.25 -22.02 5.27
CA ARG A 214 -9.93 -21.39 5.04
C ARG A 214 -9.79 -20.81 3.63
N TRP A 215 -10.39 -21.44 2.63
CA TRP A 215 -10.45 -20.91 1.27
C TRP A 215 -11.24 -19.60 1.21
N ASN A 216 -12.42 -19.54 1.81
CA ASN A 216 -13.22 -18.31 1.84
C ASN A 216 -12.54 -17.19 2.63
N ASP A 217 -11.88 -17.52 3.75
CA ASP A 217 -11.09 -16.55 4.52
C ASP A 217 -9.95 -15.98 3.66
N LEU A 218 -9.26 -16.83 2.86
CA LEU A 218 -8.22 -16.39 1.94
C LEU A 218 -8.77 -15.42 0.86
N ILE A 219 -9.93 -15.72 0.28
CA ILE A 219 -10.59 -14.85 -0.71
C ILE A 219 -11.00 -13.51 -0.06
N ALA A 220 -11.46 -13.53 1.19
CA ALA A 220 -11.79 -12.32 1.93
C ALA A 220 -10.55 -11.46 2.19
N ASP A 221 -9.42 -12.06 2.56
CA ASP A 221 -8.15 -11.35 2.76
C ASP A 221 -7.62 -10.76 1.44
N GLU A 222 -7.71 -11.49 0.33
CA GLU A 222 -7.35 -10.98 -1.02
C GLU A 222 -8.21 -9.75 -1.38
N SER A 223 -9.51 -9.82 -1.13
CA SER A 223 -10.45 -8.72 -1.38
C SER A 223 -10.17 -7.50 -0.49
N ALA A 224 -9.83 -7.71 0.78
CA ALA A 224 -9.46 -6.64 1.70
C ALA A 224 -8.16 -5.94 1.26
N MET A 225 -7.12 -6.71 0.92
CA MET A 225 -5.86 -6.18 0.37
C MET A 225 -6.11 -5.36 -0.91
N GLN A 226 -6.94 -5.88 -1.82
CA GLN A 226 -7.30 -5.17 -3.04
C GLN A 226 -8.00 -3.84 -2.73
N ALA A 227 -9.00 -3.86 -1.84
CA ALA A 227 -9.76 -2.67 -1.47
C ALA A 227 -8.87 -1.60 -0.82
N ASP A 228 -7.99 -1.99 0.09
CA ASP A 228 -7.09 -1.06 0.78
C ASP A 228 -6.07 -0.43 -0.18
N THR A 229 -5.52 -1.23 -1.09
CA THR A 229 -4.58 -0.75 -2.11
C THR A 229 -5.26 0.20 -3.09
N LEU A 230 -6.43 -0.17 -3.62
CA LEU A 230 -7.22 0.70 -4.50
C LEU A 230 -7.62 1.99 -3.80
N ARG A 231 -8.01 1.94 -2.52
CA ARG A 231 -8.36 3.13 -1.74
C ARG A 231 -7.19 4.12 -1.66
N ALA A 232 -5.98 3.63 -1.44
CA ALA A 232 -4.79 4.48 -1.42
C ALA A 232 -4.54 5.13 -2.79
N PHE A 233 -4.61 4.36 -3.88
CA PHE A 233 -4.46 4.90 -5.24
C PHE A 233 -5.55 5.92 -5.60
N VAL A 234 -6.81 5.63 -5.31
CA VAL A 234 -7.95 6.54 -5.57
C VAL A 234 -7.80 7.84 -4.77
N THR A 235 -7.35 7.75 -3.51
CA THR A 235 -7.07 8.93 -2.69
C THR A 235 -5.99 9.80 -3.32
N ALA A 236 -4.86 9.20 -3.71
CA ALA A 236 -3.75 9.92 -4.34
C ALA A 236 -4.16 10.55 -5.68
N LEU A 237 -4.92 9.83 -6.51
CA LEU A 237 -5.47 10.37 -7.77
C LEU A 237 -6.40 11.55 -7.54
N ALA A 238 -7.34 11.43 -6.59
CA ALA A 238 -8.31 12.49 -6.30
C ALA A 238 -7.63 13.76 -5.76
N LEU A 239 -6.63 13.61 -4.88
CA LEU A 239 -5.82 14.73 -4.41
C LEU A 239 -4.96 15.33 -5.52
N GLY A 240 -4.40 14.51 -6.41
CA GLY A 240 -3.67 14.98 -7.59
C GLY A 240 -4.56 15.78 -8.54
N ASN A 241 -5.78 15.32 -8.81
CA ASN A 241 -6.77 16.05 -9.62
C ASN A 241 -7.06 17.44 -9.05
N LYS A 242 -7.22 17.50 -7.73
CA LYS A 242 -7.46 18.77 -7.05
C LYS A 242 -6.25 19.70 -7.12
N LEU A 243 -5.06 19.16 -6.88
CA LEU A 243 -3.82 19.90 -6.97
C LEU A 243 -3.59 20.46 -8.38
N GLN A 244 -3.92 19.70 -9.42
CA GLN A 244 -3.88 20.21 -10.79
C GLN A 244 -4.80 21.42 -10.97
N GLY A 245 -6.05 21.33 -10.50
CA GLY A 245 -6.98 22.46 -10.55
C GLY A 245 -6.45 23.70 -9.80
N GLN A 246 -5.72 23.49 -8.69
CA GLN A 246 -5.06 24.58 -7.95
C GLN A 246 -3.91 25.20 -8.74
N ILE A 247 -3.08 24.37 -9.39
CA ILE A 247 -1.95 24.83 -10.22
C ILE A 247 -2.46 25.59 -11.46
N ASP A 248 -3.44 25.04 -12.17
CA ASP A 248 -4.02 25.62 -13.38
C ASP A 248 -4.67 26.99 -13.11
N ASN A 249 -5.29 27.13 -11.93
CA ASN A 249 -5.94 28.37 -11.51
C ASN A 249 -5.09 29.21 -10.57
N TYR A 250 -3.80 28.88 -10.40
CA TYR A 250 -2.97 29.47 -9.35
C TYR A 250 -3.02 30.98 -9.36
N ALA A 251 -2.92 31.64 -10.52
CA ALA A 251 -2.97 33.10 -10.62
C ALA A 251 -4.27 33.73 -10.04
N LYS A 252 -5.40 33.02 -10.15
CA LYS A 252 -6.74 33.51 -9.76
C LYS A 252 -7.12 33.19 -8.32
N LEU A 253 -6.48 32.19 -7.70
CA LEU A 253 -6.81 31.76 -6.35
C LEU A 253 -6.32 32.78 -5.32
N ASP A 254 -7.15 33.13 -4.36
CA ASP A 254 -6.70 33.84 -3.16
C ASP A 254 -6.29 32.82 -2.08
N MET A 255 -5.75 33.33 -0.97
CA MET A 255 -5.29 32.49 0.14
C MET A 255 -6.44 31.73 0.80
N VAL A 256 -7.62 32.36 0.91
CA VAL A 256 -8.81 31.73 1.50
C VAL A 256 -9.23 30.52 0.66
N SER A 257 -9.22 30.66 -0.66
CA SER A 257 -9.53 29.58 -1.60
C SER A 257 -8.53 28.43 -1.50
N LEU A 258 -7.24 28.73 -1.32
CA LEU A 258 -6.22 27.70 -1.13
C LEU A 258 -6.36 26.95 0.20
N ILE A 259 -6.61 27.66 1.31
CA ILE A 259 -6.86 27.03 2.62
C ILE A 259 -8.10 26.13 2.55
N ALA A 260 -9.20 26.63 1.99
CA ALA A 260 -10.41 25.83 1.80
C ALA A 260 -10.13 24.58 0.93
N ALA A 261 -9.31 24.72 -0.11
CA ALA A 261 -8.94 23.60 -0.95
C ALA A 261 -8.07 22.55 -0.21
N VAL A 262 -7.19 22.97 0.71
CA VAL A 262 -6.43 22.05 1.59
C VAL A 262 -7.38 21.28 2.52
N GLU A 263 -8.32 21.97 3.17
CA GLU A 263 -9.31 21.35 4.07
C GLU A 263 -10.22 20.36 3.34
N ASP A 264 -10.72 20.76 2.18
CA ASP A 264 -11.56 19.90 1.35
C ASP A 264 -10.77 18.70 0.81
N GLY A 265 -9.42 18.79 0.70
CA GLY A 265 -8.58 17.63 0.39
C GLY A 265 -8.58 16.60 1.51
N ILE A 266 -8.53 17.05 2.77
CA ILE A 266 -8.64 16.19 3.96
C ILE A 266 -10.02 15.53 4.01
N LYS A 267 -11.10 16.30 3.79
CA LYS A 267 -12.47 15.77 3.75
C LYS A 267 -12.64 14.74 2.63
N LEU A 268 -12.08 15.01 1.46
CA LEU A 268 -12.14 14.08 0.32
C LEU A 268 -11.43 12.76 0.63
N ALA A 269 -10.23 12.81 1.24
CA ALA A 269 -9.52 11.60 1.65
C ALA A 269 -10.31 10.80 2.69
N ASP A 270 -10.98 11.45 3.64
CA ASP A 270 -11.87 10.80 4.61
C ASP A 270 -13.12 10.18 3.94
N GLN A 271 -13.71 10.85 2.96
CA GLN A 271 -14.84 10.33 2.17
C GLN A 271 -14.44 9.08 1.38
N ILE A 272 -13.30 9.12 0.68
CA ILE A 272 -12.74 7.96 -0.03
C ILE A 272 -12.44 6.81 0.95
N GLY A 273 -12.00 7.18 2.16
CA GLY A 273 -11.84 6.31 3.32
C GLY A 273 -13.03 5.38 3.59
N LYS A 274 -14.24 5.84 3.27
CA LYS A 274 -15.53 5.19 3.59
C LYS A 274 -16.15 4.44 2.41
N LEU A 275 -15.55 4.49 1.22
CA LEU A 275 -16.07 3.83 0.03
C LEU A 275 -15.91 2.31 0.11
N SER A 276 -16.94 1.62 -0.38
CA SER A 276 -16.92 0.18 -0.62
C SER A 276 -15.97 -0.19 -1.78
N PRO A 277 -15.55 -1.46 -1.89
CA PRO A 277 -14.68 -1.90 -2.98
C PRO A 277 -15.24 -1.60 -4.39
N ALA A 278 -16.55 -1.76 -4.59
CA ALA A 278 -17.19 -1.47 -5.88
C ALA A 278 -17.19 0.03 -6.21
N GLU A 279 -17.42 0.87 -5.20
CA GLU A 279 -17.36 2.33 -5.35
C GLU A 279 -15.92 2.80 -5.62
N LEU A 280 -14.92 2.17 -4.99
CA LEU A 280 -13.50 2.46 -5.26
C LEU A 280 -13.11 2.16 -6.71
N ALA A 281 -13.53 1.02 -7.25
CA ALA A 281 -13.27 0.67 -8.65
C ALA A 281 -13.93 1.66 -9.62
N THR A 282 -15.17 2.06 -9.32
CA THR A 282 -15.92 3.05 -10.11
C THR A 282 -15.25 4.42 -10.07
N GLN A 283 -14.90 4.89 -8.87
CA GLN A 283 -14.23 6.17 -8.66
C GLN A 283 -12.84 6.20 -9.33
N GLY A 284 -12.07 5.11 -9.22
CA GLY A 284 -10.78 4.98 -9.90
C GLY A 284 -10.89 5.09 -11.41
N THR A 285 -11.91 4.47 -12.01
CA THR A 285 -12.18 4.54 -13.45
C THR A 285 -12.55 5.96 -13.89
N ALA A 286 -13.43 6.64 -13.15
CA ALA A 286 -13.80 8.02 -13.46
C ALA A 286 -12.60 8.98 -13.35
N LEU A 287 -11.73 8.78 -12.36
CA LEU A 287 -10.52 9.58 -12.20
C LEU A 287 -9.51 9.33 -13.33
N LEU A 288 -9.42 8.11 -13.87
CA LEU A 288 -8.60 7.81 -15.04
C LEU A 288 -9.05 8.64 -16.24
N GLU A 289 -10.35 8.66 -16.56
CA GLU A 289 -10.89 9.43 -17.68
C GLU A 289 -10.50 10.91 -17.58
N THR A 290 -10.53 11.47 -16.37
CA THR A 290 -10.08 12.86 -16.13
C THR A 290 -8.58 13.07 -16.16
N ALA A 291 -7.78 12.02 -16.02
CA ALA A 291 -6.33 12.09 -16.11
C ALA A 291 -5.83 11.91 -17.55
N THR A 292 -6.60 11.24 -18.41
CA THR A 292 -6.22 10.95 -19.81
C THR A 292 -6.73 11.98 -20.83
N ASN A 293 -7.70 12.80 -20.46
CA ASN A 293 -8.24 13.90 -21.27
C ASN A 293 -7.52 15.22 -20.98
#